data_AF-A0A0G1WP95-F1
#
_entry.id   AF-A0A0G1WP95-F1
#
_cell.length_a   1.000
_cell.length_b   1.000
_cell.length_c   1.000
_cell.angle_alpha   90.00
_cell.angle_beta   90.00
_cell.angle_gamma   90.00
#
_symmetry.space_group_name_H-M   'P 1'
#
loop_
_entity.id
_entity.type
_entity.pdbx_description
1 polymer ?
#
loop_
_entity_poly.entity_id
_entity_poly.type
_entity_poly.pdbx_seq_one_letter_code
_entity_poly.pdbx_strand_id
1 'polypeptide(L)'
;MTRRIKDFILSANLLAGTIIGAGVFSLPYVFKIAGVATGLFYLLLATVAYIAIYRMYAQVISLTPSEHRLSGYIKIYLGNTAWWISILMTIVGAILVLTVYLILSQSFGNLITPFGSGEDKMVIFWLLGAAACSGSFFSFRPSGNSGNDKIRFLASGY
;
A
#
# COMPACT_ATOMS: atom_id res chain seq x y z
N MET A 1 -9.43 -19.33 -21.30
CA MET A 1 -9.44 -19.81 -19.90
C MET A 1 -8.27 -19.26 -19.06
N THR A 2 -7.16 -18.80 -19.66
CA THR A 2 -5.93 -18.35 -18.98
C THR A 2 -5.95 -16.93 -18.39
N ARG A 3 -6.77 -16.00 -18.91
CA ARG A 3 -6.78 -14.59 -18.44
C ARG A 3 -7.24 -14.45 -16.99
N ARG A 4 -8.37 -15.05 -16.60
CA ARG A 4 -8.93 -14.98 -15.24
C ARG A 4 -7.95 -15.44 -14.15
N ILE A 5 -7.18 -16.50 -14.42
CA ILE A 5 -6.20 -17.04 -13.47
C ILE A 5 -5.01 -16.09 -13.35
N LYS A 6 -4.54 -15.51 -14.46
CA LYS A 6 -3.49 -14.48 -14.45
C LYS A 6 -3.92 -13.25 -13.65
N ASP A 7 -5.13 -12.77 -13.88
CA ASP A 7 -5.67 -11.60 -13.18
C ASP A 7 -5.80 -11.89 -11.67
N PHE A 8 -6.28 -13.08 -11.30
CA PHE A 8 -6.37 -13.49 -9.90
C PHE A 8 -5.00 -13.57 -9.22
N ILE A 9 -4.01 -14.20 -9.86
CA ILE A 9 -2.65 -14.31 -9.32
C ILE A 9 -2.01 -12.93 -9.19
N LEU A 10 -2.20 -12.04 -10.16
CA LEU A 10 -1.70 -10.67 -10.11
C LEU A 10 -2.30 -9.91 -8.92
N SER A 11 -3.63 -9.95 -8.76
CA SER A 11 -4.30 -9.30 -7.62
C SER A 11 -3.86 -9.88 -6.27
N ALA A 12 -3.71 -11.21 -6.17
CA ALA A 12 -3.24 -11.86 -4.95
C ALA A 12 -1.79 -11.50 -4.62
N ASN A 13 -0.91 -11.44 -5.62
CA ASN A 13 0.49 -11.06 -5.43
C ASN A 13 0.65 -9.59 -5.04
N LEU A 14 -0.15 -8.69 -5.63
CA LEU A 14 -0.18 -7.28 -5.23
C LEU A 14 -0.66 -7.11 -3.79
N LEU A 15 -1.71 -7.84 -3.40
CA LEU A 15 -2.20 -7.84 -2.02
C LEU A 15 -1.13 -8.41 -1.06
N ALA A 16 -0.52 -9.55 -1.38
CA ALA A 16 0.51 -10.15 -0.56
C ALA A 16 1.74 -9.25 -0.43
N GLY A 17 2.20 -8.63 -1.53
CA GLY A 17 3.34 -7.72 -1.53
C GLY A 17 3.09 -6.40 -0.79
N THR A 18 1.84 -5.97 -0.66
CA THR A 18 1.50 -4.77 0.13
C THR A 18 1.35 -5.08 1.63
N ILE A 19 1.03 -6.32 1.99
CA ILE A 19 0.98 -6.77 3.39
C ILE A 19 2.38 -7.14 3.89
N ILE A 20 3.14 -7.87 3.07
CA ILE A 20 4.51 -8.31 3.38
C ILE A 20 5.45 -7.13 3.14
N GLY A 21 5.76 -6.40 4.22
CA GLY A 21 6.72 -5.30 4.21
C GLY A 21 7.77 -5.41 5.31
N ALA A 22 8.38 -4.28 5.66
CA ALA A 22 9.38 -4.16 6.72
C ALA A 22 8.94 -4.75 8.08
N GLY A 23 7.62 -4.83 8.34
CA GLY A 23 7.07 -5.41 9.57
C GLY A 23 7.47 -6.87 9.81
N VAL A 24 7.72 -7.66 8.76
CA VAL A 24 8.13 -9.08 8.91
C VAL A 24 9.45 -9.21 9.68
N PHE A 25 10.36 -8.25 9.54
CA PHE A 25 11.65 -8.25 10.25
C PHE A 25 11.52 -8.03 11.77
N SER A 26 10.35 -7.59 12.25
CA SER A 26 10.06 -7.49 13.68
C SER A 26 9.69 -8.84 14.32
N LEU A 27 9.22 -9.82 13.54
CA LEU A 27 8.72 -11.09 14.06
C LEU A 27 9.76 -11.87 14.88
N PRO A 28 11.02 -12.03 14.45
CA PRO A 28 12.03 -12.74 15.26
C PRO A 28 12.25 -12.11 16.63
N TYR A 29 12.18 -10.77 16.71
CA TYR A 29 12.34 -10.04 17.96
C TYR A 29 11.15 -10.27 18.90
N VAL A 30 9.92 -10.26 18.36
CA VAL A 30 8.70 -10.55 19.13
C VAL A 30 8.72 -11.98 19.66
N PHE A 31 9.12 -12.96 18.84
CA PHE A 31 9.23 -14.36 19.30
C PHE A 31 10.30 -14.55 20.38
N LYS A 32 11.41 -13.79 20.30
CA LYS A 32 12.46 -13.81 21.33
C LYS A 32 11.96 -13.33 22.69
N ILE A 33 11.09 -12.31 22.72
CA ILE A 33 10.60 -11.72 23.98
C ILE A 33 9.36 -12.44 24.51
N ALA A 34 8.35 -12.67 23.66
CA ALA A 34 7.07 -13.24 24.07
C ALA A 34 7.09 -14.78 24.14
N GLY A 35 8.08 -15.42 23.52
CA GLY A 35 8.12 -16.86 23.30
C GLY A 35 7.33 -17.27 22.06
N VAL A 36 7.66 -18.45 21.51
CA VAL A 36 7.09 -18.94 20.24
C VAL A 36 5.58 -19.16 20.35
N ALA A 37 5.10 -19.78 21.44
CA ALA A 37 3.69 -20.09 21.63
C ALA A 37 2.82 -18.81 21.71
N THR A 38 3.23 -17.85 22.54
CA THR A 38 2.53 -16.58 22.72
C THR A 38 2.58 -15.72 21.44
N GLY A 39 3.74 -15.66 20.78
CA GLY A 39 3.87 -14.94 19.51
C GLY A 39 2.99 -15.52 18.40
N LEU A 40 2.90 -16.86 18.32
CA LEU A 40 2.04 -17.53 17.35
C LEU A 40 0.56 -17.26 17.63
N PHE A 41 0.16 -17.26 18.91
CA PHE A 41 -1.20 -16.91 19.32
C PHE A 41 -1.59 -15.48 18.88
N TYR A 42 -0.72 -14.49 19.12
CA TYR A 42 -0.96 -13.12 18.66
C TYR A 42 -0.99 -12.99 17.14
N LEU A 43 -0.12 -13.72 16.42
CA LEU A 43 -0.10 -13.72 14.96
C LEU A 43 -1.37 -14.32 14.37
N LEU A 44 -1.88 -15.39 14.99
CA LEU A 44 -3.15 -16.01 14.58
C LEU A 44 -4.33 -15.06 14.87
N LEU A 45 -4.35 -14.45 16.05
CA LEU A 45 -5.38 -13.46 16.42
C LEU A 45 -5.40 -12.28 15.44
N ALA A 46 -4.23 -11.72 15.11
CA ALA A 46 -4.10 -10.66 14.12
C ALA A 46 -4.60 -11.12 12.75
N THR A 47 -4.24 -12.33 12.32
CA THR A 47 -4.69 -12.91 11.04
C THR A 47 -6.22 -12.96 10.96
N VAL A 48 -6.89 -13.45 12.01
CA VAL A 48 -8.35 -13.50 12.09
C VAL A 48 -8.96 -12.10 12.01
N ALA A 49 -8.40 -11.13 12.74
CA ALA A 49 -8.86 -9.75 12.71
C ALA A 49 -8.71 -9.13 11.31
N TYR A 50 -7.58 -9.33 10.64
CA TYR A 50 -7.35 -8.83 9.28
C TYR A 50 -8.31 -9.47 8.26
N ILE A 51 -8.55 -10.79 8.34
CA ILE A 51 -9.52 -11.46 7.46
C ILE A 51 -10.91 -10.83 7.62
N ALA A 52 -11.34 -10.56 8.85
CA ALA A 52 -12.63 -9.91 9.10
C ALA A 52 -12.69 -8.51 8.47
N ILE A 53 -11.65 -7.70 8.63
CA ILE A 53 -11.56 -6.35 8.06
C ILE A 53 -11.58 -6.40 6.52
N TYR A 54 -10.79 -7.29 5.90
CA TYR A 54 -10.76 -7.42 4.44
C TYR A 54 -12.10 -7.89 3.87
N ARG A 55 -12.84 -8.74 4.59
CA ARG A 55 -14.20 -9.14 4.18
C ARG A 55 -15.18 -7.96 4.22
N MET A 56 -15.13 -7.14 5.28
CA MET A 56 -15.94 -5.92 5.35
C MET A 56 -15.59 -4.96 4.21
N TYR A 57 -14.31 -4.78 3.92
CA TYR A 57 -13.85 -3.92 2.83
C TYR A 57 -14.31 -4.44 1.45
N ALA A 58 -14.26 -5.76 1.22
CA ALA A 58 -14.75 -6.37 -0.02
C ALA A 58 -16.26 -6.17 -0.22
N GLN A 59 -17.05 -6.19 0.86
CA GLN A 59 -18.47 -5.86 0.79
C GLN A 59 -18.69 -4.40 0.37
N VAL A 60 -18.00 -3.45 1.01
CA VAL A 60 -18.11 -2.01 0.66
C VAL A 60 -17.80 -1.76 -0.82
N ILE A 61 -16.75 -2.40 -1.35
CA ILE A 61 -16.42 -2.31 -2.78
C ILE A 61 -17.53 -2.89 -3.65
N SER A 62 -18.08 -4.06 -3.27
CA SER A 62 -19.14 -4.72 -4.06
C SER A 62 -20.45 -3.93 -4.08
N LEU A 63 -20.71 -3.14 -3.03
CA LEU A 63 -21.89 -2.28 -2.90
C LEU A 63 -21.72 -0.92 -3.63
N THR A 64 -20.50 -0.51 -3.97
CA THR A 64 -20.23 0.80 -4.58
C THR A 64 -19.83 0.64 -6.06
N PRO A 65 -20.60 1.17 -7.03
CA PRO A 65 -20.31 0.99 -8.45
C PRO A 65 -19.11 1.81 -8.98
N SER A 66 -18.45 2.60 -8.14
CA SER A 66 -17.34 3.49 -8.52
C SER A 66 -16.06 3.12 -7.76
N GLU A 67 -14.95 3.02 -8.49
CA GLU A 67 -13.63 2.76 -7.92
C GLU A 67 -13.12 3.98 -7.16
N HIS A 68 -13.08 3.88 -5.84
CA HIS A 68 -12.49 4.88 -4.97
C HIS A 68 -11.33 4.30 -4.17
N ARG A 69 -10.41 5.17 -3.73
CA ARG A 69 -9.44 4.80 -2.69
C ARG A 69 -10.17 4.64 -1.36
N LEU A 70 -9.54 3.98 -0.39
CA LEU A 70 -10.09 3.82 0.98
C LEU A 70 -10.62 5.16 1.55
N SER A 71 -9.88 6.25 1.37
CA SER A 71 -10.31 7.59 1.78
C SER A 71 -11.57 8.08 1.05
N GLY A 72 -11.74 7.73 -0.23
CA GLY A 72 -12.94 8.04 -1.01
C GLY A 72 -14.17 7.27 -0.53
N TYR A 73 -14.04 5.98 -0.19
CA TYR A 73 -15.14 5.22 0.44
C TYR A 73 -15.52 5.80 1.81
N ILE A 74 -14.53 6.20 2.60
CA ILE A 74 -14.78 6.83 3.91
C ILE A 74 -15.56 8.14 3.76
N LYS A 75 -15.29 8.93 2.71
CA LYS A 75 -16.06 10.16 2.44
C LYS A 75 -17.53 9.86 2.13
N ILE A 76 -17.80 8.79 1.38
CA ILE A 76 -19.16 8.41 0.95
C ILE A 76 -19.97 7.86 2.12
N TYR A 77 -19.39 6.96 2.92
CA TYR A 77 -20.12 6.23 3.98
C TYR A 77 -20.05 6.87 5.37
N LEU A 78 -18.97 7.57 5.68
CA LEU A 78 -18.68 8.08 7.03
C LEU A 78 -18.68 9.63 7.10
N GLY A 79 -18.78 10.29 5.94
CA GLY A 79 -18.87 11.74 5.83
C GLY A 79 -17.52 12.48 5.76
N ASN A 80 -17.59 13.81 5.69
CA ASN A 80 -16.45 14.67 5.39
C ASN A 80 -15.43 14.82 6.54
N THR A 81 -15.86 14.62 7.79
CA THR A 81 -15.00 14.66 8.98
C THR A 81 -14.07 13.45 9.04
N ALA A 82 -14.62 12.26 8.79
CA ALA A 82 -13.86 11.02 8.73
C ALA A 82 -12.88 10.97 7.55
N TRP A 83 -13.23 11.64 6.44
CA TRP A 83 -12.34 11.78 5.29
C TRP A 83 -11.02 12.49 5.66
N TRP A 84 -11.10 13.59 6.42
CA TRP A 84 -9.90 14.29 6.89
C TRP A 84 -9.02 13.42 7.81
N ILE A 85 -9.64 12.65 8.71
CA ILE A 85 -8.91 11.72 9.58
C ILE A 85 -8.22 10.63 8.75
N SER A 86 -8.89 10.09 7.74
CA SER A 86 -8.30 9.09 6.84
C SER A 86 -7.08 9.62 6.09
N ILE A 87 -7.13 10.86 5.60
CA ILE A 87 -5.99 11.51 4.95
C ILE A 87 -4.84 11.69 5.91
N LEU A 88 -5.11 12.20 7.11
CA LEU A 88 -4.08 12.41 8.13
C LEU A 88 -3.39 11.10 8.48
N MET A 89 -4.15 10.03 8.74
CA MET A 89 -3.61 8.69 9.02
C MET A 89 -2.77 8.15 7.87
N THR A 90 -3.18 8.39 6.63
CA THR A 90 -2.42 7.97 5.45
C THR A 90 -1.07 8.69 5.37
N ILE A 91 -1.04 10.01 5.60
CA ILE A 91 0.19 10.81 5.56
C ILE A 91 1.13 10.40 6.70
N VAL A 92 0.62 10.31 7.93
CA VAL A 92 1.42 9.91 9.09
C VAL A 92 1.96 8.49 8.91
N GLY A 93 1.10 7.56 8.45
CA GLY A 93 1.51 6.19 8.16
C GLY A 93 2.61 6.13 7.10
N ALA A 94 2.50 6.91 6.03
CA ALA A 94 3.52 6.96 4.98
C ALA A 94 4.88 7.48 5.51
N ILE A 95 4.88 8.51 6.36
CA ILE A 95 6.10 9.05 6.98
C ILE A 95 6.74 7.99 7.88
N LEU A 96 5.97 7.35 8.76
CA LEU A 96 6.48 6.32 9.67
C LEU A 96 7.08 5.13 8.91
N VAL A 97 6.38 4.66 7.87
CA VAL A 97 6.85 3.57 7.03
C VAL A 97 8.16 3.95 6.33
N LEU A 98 8.25 5.17 5.78
CA LEU A 98 9.49 5.67 5.16
C LEU A 98 10.65 5.71 6.16
N THR A 99 10.42 6.17 7.40
CA THR A 99 11.42 6.17 8.46
C THR A 99 11.93 4.75 8.77
N VAL A 100 11.04 3.77 8.91
CA VAL A 100 11.41 2.37 9.15
C VAL A 100 12.28 1.84 8.00
N TYR A 101 11.90 2.12 6.74
CA TYR A 101 12.68 1.68 5.59
C TYR A 101 14.09 2.32 5.53
N LEU A 102 14.24 3.58 5.94
CA LEU A 102 15.56 4.22 5.98
C LEU A 102 16.47 3.55 7.02
N ILE A 103 15.96 3.23 8.20
CA ILE A 103 16.72 2.52 9.26
C ILE A 103 17.11 1.11 8.79
N LEU A 104 16.19 0.41 8.12
CA LEU A 104 16.47 -0.91 7.56
C LEU A 104 17.51 -0.84 6.45
N SER A 105 17.47 0.18 5.59
CA SER A 105 18.43 0.37 4.50
C SER A 105 19.87 0.44 5.03
N GLN A 106 20.11 1.18 6.11
CA GLN A 106 21.43 1.23 6.73
C GLN A 106 21.86 -0.15 7.26
N SER A 107 20.95 -0.86 7.93
CA SER A 107 21.22 -2.19 8.50
C SER A 107 21.56 -3.23 7.44
N PHE A 108 20.78 -3.30 6.36
CA PHE A 108 21.05 -4.21 5.24
C PHE A 108 22.22 -3.75 4.39
N GLY A 109 22.37 -2.45 4.19
CA GLY A 109 23.49 -1.88 3.44
C GLY A 109 24.83 -2.26 4.06
N ASN A 110 24.95 -2.24 5.39
CA ASN A 110 26.17 -2.67 6.09
C ASN A 110 26.47 -4.17 5.94
N LEU A 111 25.45 -5.00 5.70
CA LEU A 111 25.64 -6.44 5.45
C LEU A 111 26.11 -6.73 4.01
N ILE A 112 25.75 -5.90 3.04
CA ILE A 112 26.06 -6.11 1.61
C ILE A 112 27.44 -5.54 1.25
N THR A 113 27.78 -4.35 1.75
CA THR A 113 29.09 -3.73 1.50
C THR A 113 29.76 -3.30 2.81
N PRO A 114 30.96 -3.80 3.14
CA PRO A 114 31.68 -3.35 4.33
C PRO A 114 32.33 -1.96 4.16
N PHE A 115 32.27 -1.37 2.96
CA PHE A 115 32.80 -0.03 2.66
C PHE A 115 31.66 0.99 2.54
N GLY A 116 31.87 2.18 3.11
CA GLY A 116 30.91 3.29 3.15
C GLY A 116 30.30 3.51 4.54
N SER A 117 30.08 4.77 4.91
CA SER A 117 29.43 5.11 6.18
C SER A 117 27.94 4.73 6.13
N GLY A 118 27.31 4.49 7.28
CA GLY A 118 25.89 4.12 7.33
C GLY A 118 24.96 5.18 6.72
N GLU A 119 25.38 6.44 6.78
CA GLU A 119 24.62 7.59 6.32
C GLU A 119 24.57 7.67 4.78
N ASP A 120 25.67 7.32 4.11
CA ASP A 120 25.75 7.30 2.64
C ASP A 120 24.70 6.34 2.05
N LYS A 121 24.50 5.19 2.70
CA LYS A 121 23.55 4.14 2.25
C LYS A 121 22.10 4.57 2.43
N MET A 122 21.82 5.32 3.50
CA MET A 122 20.52 5.95 3.74
C MET A 122 20.19 6.96 2.63
N VAL A 123 21.15 7.84 2.30
CA VAL A 123 20.99 8.88 1.29
C VAL A 123 20.81 8.28 -0.10
N ILE A 124 21.60 7.26 -0.47
CA ILE A 124 21.48 6.55 -1.75
C ILE A 124 20.09 5.90 -1.89
N PHE A 125 19.62 5.22 -0.84
CA PHE A 125 18.28 4.63 -0.84
C PHE A 125 17.18 5.68 -0.95
N TRP A 126 17.32 6.80 -0.23
CA TRP A 126 16.36 7.90 -0.29
C TRP A 126 16.31 8.54 -1.68
N LEU A 127 17.45 8.77 -2.32
CA LEU A 127 17.54 9.30 -3.69
C LEU A 127 16.95 8.33 -4.72
N LEU A 128 17.21 7.03 -4.59
CA LEU A 128 16.59 6.00 -5.44
C LEU A 128 15.07 5.97 -5.28
N GLY A 129 14.58 6.02 -4.04
CA GLY A 129 13.14 6.09 -3.75
C GLY A 129 12.50 7.35 -4.34
N ALA A 130 13.15 8.50 -4.20
CA ALA A 130 12.69 9.76 -4.78
C ALA A 130 12.62 9.69 -6.31
N ALA A 131 13.66 9.16 -6.96
CA ALA A 131 13.70 8.99 -8.42
C ALA A 131 12.58 8.06 -8.93
N ALA A 132 12.33 6.95 -8.23
CA ALA A 132 11.25 6.01 -8.58
C ALA A 132 9.86 6.66 -8.46
N CYS A 133 9.64 7.47 -7.42
CA CYS A 133 8.41 8.24 -7.25
C CYS A 133 8.23 9.28 -8.37
N SER A 134 9.29 9.98 -8.79
CA SER A 134 9.23 10.93 -9.91
C SER A 134 8.84 10.27 -11.23
N GLY A 135 9.39 9.07 -11.52
CA GLY A 135 9.02 8.31 -12.72
C GLY A 135 7.56 7.81 -12.71
N SER A 136 7.07 7.42 -11.54
CA SER A 136 5.67 7.01 -11.35
C SER A 136 4.71 8.19 -11.51
N PHE A 137 5.06 9.36 -10.96
CA PHE A 137 4.27 10.58 -11.10
C PHE A 137 4.18 11.05 -12.57
N PHE A 138 5.26 10.89 -13.34
CA PHE A 138 5.26 11.18 -14.77
C PHE A 138 4.35 10.24 -15.58
N SER A 139 4.19 8.99 -15.13
CA SER A 139 3.27 8.02 -15.72
C SER A 139 1.79 8.28 -15.34
N PHE A 140 1.55 9.00 -14.23
CA PHE A 140 0.23 9.50 -13.83
C PHE A 140 -0.15 10.82 -14.52
N ARG A 141 0.37 11.08 -15.73
CA ARG A 141 -0.20 12.15 -16.57
C ARG A 141 -1.65 11.75 -16.88
N PRO A 142 -2.65 12.54 -16.49
CA PRO A 142 -4.01 12.27 -16.91
C PRO A 142 -4.01 12.28 -18.43
N SER A 143 -4.40 11.16 -19.04
CA SER A 143 -4.77 11.13 -20.45
C SER A 143 -6.01 12.01 -20.59
N GLY A 144 -5.79 13.31 -20.70
CA GLY A 144 -6.80 14.31 -20.98
C GLY A 144 -7.21 14.18 -22.43
N ASN A 145 -8.22 13.36 -22.69
CA ASN A 145 -9.06 13.52 -23.87
C ASN A 145 -10.55 13.51 -23.48
N SER A 146 -10.91 14.26 -22.44
CA SER A 146 -12.30 14.56 -22.07
C SER A 146 -12.81 15.78 -22.86
N GLY A 147 -12.50 15.86 -24.16
CA GLY A 147 -12.95 16.92 -25.08
C GLY A 147 -13.82 16.39 -26.23
N ASN A 148 -13.50 15.20 -26.77
CA ASN A 148 -14.19 14.64 -27.94
C ASN A 148 -15.35 13.70 -27.60
N ASP A 149 -15.44 13.20 -26.37
CA ASP A 149 -16.51 12.25 -26.01
C ASP A 149 -17.86 12.94 -25.84
N LYS A 150 -17.89 14.22 -25.44
CA LYS A 150 -19.15 14.98 -25.33
C LYS A 150 -19.82 15.26 -26.68
N ILE A 151 -19.04 15.33 -27.76
CA ILE A 151 -19.58 15.58 -29.11
C ILE A 151 -20.15 14.28 -29.72
N ARG A 152 -19.61 13.11 -29.34
CA ARG A 152 -20.17 11.82 -29.78
C ARG A 152 -21.49 11.45 -29.09
N PHE A 153 -21.69 11.84 -27.84
CA PHE A 153 -22.97 11.61 -27.14
C PHE A 153 -24.11 12.51 -27.64
N LEU A 154 -23.82 13.69 -28.20
CA LEU A 154 -24.84 14.56 -28.80
C LEU A 154 -25.12 14.25 -30.28
N ALA A 155 -24.26 13.46 -30.95
CA ALA A 155 -24.45 13.04 -32.34
C ALA A 155 -25.14 11.67 -32.49
N SER A 156 -25.25 10.89 -31.41
CA SER A 156 -25.96 9.61 -31.39
C SER A 156 -27.34 9.79 -30.77
N GLY A 157 -28.19 10.58 -31.43
CA GLY A 157 -29.62 10.51 -31.21
C GLY A 157 -30.15 9.19 -31.78
N TYR A 158 -30.34 8.21 -30.89
CA TYR A 158 -31.30 7.11 -30.97
C TYR A 158 -31.59 6.63 -29.54
#